data_AF-A0A959XQA5-F1
#
_entry.id   AF-A0A959XQA5-F1
#
_cell.length_a   1.000
_cell.length_b   1.000
_cell.length_c   1.000
_cell.angle_alpha   90.00
_cell.angle_beta   90.00
_cell.angle_gamma   90.00
#
_symmetry.space_group_name_H-M   'P 1'
#
loop_
_entity.id
_entity.type
_entity.pdbx_description
1 polymer ?
#
loop_
_entity_poly.entity_id
_entity_poly.type
_entity_poly.pdbx_seq_one_letter_code
_entity_poly.pdbx_strand_id
1 'polypeptide(L)'
;MSLRSIIAKPYAGAVTRAVMKRAMDPVNTQAAVLRELMRFGGDTSFGLEHRLHAVRDHAELVQAVPLRDYEGFKPYIERIGFGEEDVLWPGKPLYFCKTSGTTSGAKYIPITKESLPNHIDSARRALLAYIAHSGRADFVDGKMIFLQGSPVLDKSRHIPSGRLSGIVANHVPAYLLRNRMPSFATNSITDWETKVEAIVGETVREDMRLISGIPAWVQMYFERLLARTGKATVKEVFPNFSLFVYGGVNYAPYRSRMESLIGASVPSVELFPASEGFIAYQDRSGEDGLLLVLDNGIYFGFVP
;
A
#
# COMPACT_ATOMS: atom_id res chain seq x y z
N MET A 1 29.23 2.88 1.74
CA MET A 1 27.90 3.49 1.94
C MET A 1 27.76 4.65 0.98
N SER A 2 26.66 4.75 0.23
CA SER A 2 26.43 5.92 -0.64
C SER A 2 26.02 7.17 0.16
N LEU A 3 26.12 8.35 -0.47
CA LEU A 3 25.59 9.61 0.05
C LEU A 3 24.07 9.52 0.34
N ARG A 4 23.33 8.72 -0.44
CA ARG A 4 21.90 8.48 -0.23
C ARG A 4 21.64 7.76 1.10
N SER A 5 22.45 6.75 1.42
CA SER A 5 22.38 6.01 2.68
C SER A 5 22.69 6.89 3.89
N ILE A 6 23.64 7.83 3.76
CA ILE A 6 24.01 8.76 4.83
C ILE A 6 22.90 9.77 5.11
N ILE A 7 22.29 10.35 4.07
CA ILE A 7 21.19 11.33 4.21
C ILE A 7 19.88 10.64 4.66
N ALA A 8 19.68 9.38 4.28
CA ALA A 8 18.47 8.64 4.62
C ALA A 8 18.27 8.48 6.14
N LYS A 9 19.34 8.28 6.92
CA LYS A 9 19.24 8.06 8.38
C LYS A 9 18.68 9.25 9.17
N PRO A 10 19.22 10.48 9.07
CA PRO A 10 18.67 11.62 9.80
C PRO A 10 17.26 11.97 9.34
N TYR A 11 16.98 11.86 8.03
CA TYR A 11 15.64 12.07 7.48
C TYR A 11 14.63 11.05 8.01
N ALA A 12 15.00 9.76 7.99
CA ALA A 12 14.21 8.68 8.57
C ALA A 12 13.91 8.93 10.04
N GLY A 13 14.92 9.27 10.84
CA GLY A 13 14.73 9.60 12.25
C GLY A 13 13.77 10.78 12.49
N ALA A 14 13.84 11.84 11.67
CA ALA A 14 12.93 12.97 11.78
C ALA A 14 11.49 12.60 11.43
N VAL A 15 11.27 11.88 10.33
CA VAL A 15 9.93 11.44 9.89
C VAL A 15 9.32 10.48 10.91
N THR A 16 10.08 9.48 11.36
CA THR A 16 9.61 8.50 12.35
C THR A 16 9.24 9.19 13.67
N ARG A 17 10.05 10.14 14.17
CA ARG A 17 9.68 10.92 15.37
C ARG A 17 8.38 11.70 15.20
N ALA A 18 8.17 12.31 14.02
CA ALA A 18 6.94 13.03 13.74
C ALA A 18 5.72 12.10 13.72
N VAL A 19 5.84 10.91 13.14
CA VAL A 19 4.78 9.89 13.17
C VAL A 19 4.52 9.44 14.61
N MET A 20 5.56 9.09 15.37
CA MET A 20 5.40 8.63 16.75
C MET A 20 4.76 9.69 17.65
N LYS A 21 5.05 10.98 17.44
CA LYS A 21 4.37 12.06 18.16
C LYS A 21 2.85 12.00 18.00
N ARG A 22 2.37 11.68 16.79
CA ARG A 22 0.93 11.54 16.51
C ARG A 22 0.37 10.23 17.03
N ALA A 23 1.12 9.13 16.89
CA ALA A 23 0.73 7.83 17.43
C ALA A 23 0.58 7.85 18.96
N MET A 24 1.39 8.64 19.66
CA MET A 24 1.35 8.81 21.12
C MET A 24 0.25 9.76 21.60
N ASP A 25 -0.44 10.47 20.69
CA ASP A 25 -1.63 11.27 21.00
C ASP A 25 -2.80 10.84 20.07
N PRO A 26 -3.27 9.59 20.21
CA PRO A 26 -4.15 8.98 19.24
C PRO A 26 -5.53 9.65 19.21
N VAL A 27 -6.04 10.03 20.37
CA VAL A 27 -7.38 10.65 20.51
C VAL A 27 -7.42 12.00 19.81
N ASN A 28 -6.47 12.90 20.08
CA ASN A 28 -6.47 14.21 19.42
C ASN A 28 -6.14 14.10 17.94
N THR A 29 -5.26 13.18 17.56
CA THR A 29 -4.93 12.94 16.15
C THR A 29 -6.18 12.49 15.36
N GLN A 30 -6.93 11.52 15.89
CA GLN A 30 -8.16 11.04 15.24
C GLN A 30 -9.31 12.06 15.31
N ALA A 31 -9.40 12.86 16.38
CA ALA A 31 -10.36 13.97 16.44
C ALA A 31 -10.07 15.05 15.39
N ALA A 32 -8.79 15.32 15.07
CA ALA A 32 -8.42 16.22 13.99
C ALA A 32 -8.85 15.65 12.62
N VAL A 33 -8.60 14.37 12.38
CA VAL A 33 -9.05 13.68 11.14
C VAL A 33 -10.57 13.71 11.01
N LEU A 34 -11.32 13.39 12.08
CA LEU A 34 -12.78 13.42 12.06
C LEU A 34 -13.30 14.81 11.68
N ARG A 35 -12.79 15.88 12.30
CA ARG A 35 -13.19 17.25 11.98
C ARG A 35 -12.91 17.60 10.52
N GLU A 36 -11.80 17.16 9.97
CA GLU A 36 -11.46 17.37 8.57
C GLU A 36 -12.43 16.63 7.64
N LEU A 37 -12.71 15.36 7.93
CA LEU A 37 -13.68 14.54 7.18
C LEU A 37 -15.09 15.14 7.22
N MET A 38 -15.55 15.62 8.37
CA MET A 38 -16.88 16.24 8.50
C MET A 38 -16.94 17.58 7.76
N ARG A 39 -15.86 18.37 7.81
CA ARG A 39 -15.79 19.65 7.11
C ARG A 39 -15.87 19.48 5.60
N PHE A 40 -15.08 18.59 5.02
CA PHE A 40 -15.04 18.39 3.57
C PHE A 40 -16.18 17.51 3.07
N GLY A 41 -16.53 16.46 3.81
CA GLY A 41 -17.61 15.55 3.45
C GLY A 41 -19.00 16.14 3.65
N GLY A 42 -19.16 17.19 4.46
CA GLY A 42 -20.45 17.78 4.80
C GLY A 42 -21.25 18.33 3.62
N ASP A 43 -20.58 18.96 2.66
CA ASP A 43 -21.22 19.59 1.50
C ASP A 43 -21.61 18.60 0.40
N THR A 44 -21.27 17.32 0.57
CA THR A 44 -21.59 16.26 -0.42
C THR A 44 -23.03 15.79 -0.28
N SER A 45 -23.55 15.10 -1.30
CA SER A 45 -24.87 14.46 -1.23
C SER A 45 -25.01 13.57 0.00
N PHE A 46 -24.01 12.73 0.28
CA PHE A 46 -23.97 11.89 1.48
C PHE A 46 -23.89 12.74 2.76
N GLY A 47 -23.09 13.80 2.73
CA GLY A 47 -22.94 14.76 3.82
C GLY A 47 -24.24 15.42 4.24
N LEU A 48 -25.01 15.89 3.27
CA LEU A 48 -26.31 16.53 3.47
C LEU A 48 -27.36 15.55 3.98
N GLU A 49 -27.42 14.35 3.39
CA GLU A 49 -28.32 13.26 3.81
C GLU A 49 -28.10 12.88 5.28
N HIS A 50 -26.84 12.81 5.69
CA HIS A 50 -26.43 12.41 7.04
C HIS A 50 -26.17 13.58 8.00
N ARG A 51 -26.41 14.83 7.56
CA ARG A 51 -26.16 16.05 8.34
C ARG A 51 -24.75 16.11 8.94
N LEU A 52 -23.73 15.73 8.18
CA LEU A 52 -22.35 15.62 8.69
C LEU A 52 -21.77 16.92 9.23
N HIS A 53 -22.25 18.09 8.79
CA HIS A 53 -21.85 19.38 9.37
C HIS A 53 -22.21 19.53 10.86
N ALA A 54 -23.20 18.78 11.36
CA ALA A 54 -23.59 18.79 12.76
C ALA A 54 -22.76 17.83 13.62
N VAL A 55 -21.95 16.96 13.02
CA VAL A 55 -21.16 15.94 13.71
C VAL A 55 -19.85 16.53 14.24
N ARG A 56 -19.63 16.42 15.55
CA ARG A 56 -18.47 16.98 16.26
C ARG A 56 -17.59 15.92 16.90
N ASP A 57 -18.16 14.76 17.20
CA ASP A 57 -17.48 13.66 17.88
C ASP A 57 -17.96 12.28 17.40
N HIS A 58 -17.38 11.23 18.02
CA HIS A 58 -17.70 9.84 17.71
C HIS A 58 -19.17 9.49 17.93
N ALA A 59 -19.76 9.97 19.04
CA ALA A 59 -21.13 9.62 19.40
C ALA A 59 -22.11 10.20 18.38
N GLU A 60 -21.90 11.45 17.97
CA GLU A 60 -22.69 12.10 16.92
C GLU A 60 -22.47 11.43 15.56
N LEU A 61 -21.25 10.98 15.24
CA LEU A 61 -20.98 10.24 14.00
C LEU A 61 -21.76 8.93 13.92
N VAL A 62 -21.77 8.14 14.99
CA VAL A 62 -22.48 6.86 15.05
C VAL A 62 -24.00 7.04 14.94
N GLN A 63 -24.53 8.14 15.46
CA GLN A 63 -25.95 8.50 15.29
C GLN A 63 -26.27 8.94 13.86
N ALA A 64 -25.40 9.75 13.25
CA ALA A 64 -25.59 10.29 11.91
C ALA A 64 -25.43 9.21 10.81
N VAL A 65 -24.43 8.34 10.96
CA VAL A 65 -24.04 7.33 9.96
C VAL A 65 -24.04 5.95 10.62
N PRO A 66 -25.14 5.17 10.47
CA PRO A 66 -25.17 3.78 10.91
C PRO A 66 -24.09 2.95 10.22
N LEU A 67 -23.65 1.87 10.88
CA LEU A 67 -22.71 0.92 10.29
C LEU A 67 -23.27 0.33 8.98
N ARG A 68 -22.45 0.33 7.93
CA ARG A 68 -22.80 -0.16 6.60
C ARG A 68 -21.72 -1.07 6.06
N ASP A 69 -22.14 -2.07 5.30
CA ASP A 69 -21.25 -2.80 4.40
C ASP A 69 -21.17 -2.12 3.03
N TYR A 70 -20.49 -2.76 2.08
CA TYR A 70 -20.37 -2.24 0.72
C TYR A 70 -21.71 -2.05 0.01
N GLU A 71 -22.70 -2.92 0.26
CA GLU A 71 -24.01 -2.81 -0.42
C GLU A 71 -24.75 -1.56 0.06
N GLY A 72 -24.56 -1.15 1.32
CA GLY A 72 -25.05 0.14 1.84
C GLY A 72 -24.42 1.38 1.19
N PHE A 73 -23.24 1.26 0.57
CA PHE A 73 -22.59 2.35 -0.18
C PHE A 73 -22.77 2.25 -1.69
N LYS A 74 -23.21 1.09 -2.19
CA LYS A 74 -23.32 0.81 -3.62
C LYS A 74 -24.15 1.84 -4.40
N PRO A 75 -25.31 2.36 -3.92
CA PRO A 75 -26.05 3.38 -4.66
C PRO A 75 -25.24 4.66 -4.91
N TYR A 76 -24.42 5.10 -3.95
CA TYR A 76 -23.55 6.26 -4.10
C TYR A 76 -22.38 5.97 -5.05
N ILE A 77 -21.81 4.77 -4.97
CA ILE A 77 -20.72 4.34 -5.85
C ILE A 77 -21.20 4.25 -7.30
N GLU A 78 -22.43 3.78 -7.54
CA GLU A 78 -23.03 3.73 -8.88
C GLU A 78 -23.25 5.14 -9.44
N ARG A 79 -23.79 6.07 -8.64
CA ARG A 79 -23.90 7.50 -8.99
C ARG A 79 -22.57 8.09 -9.44
N ILE A 80 -21.51 7.88 -8.66
CA ILE A 80 -20.14 8.29 -9.04
C ILE A 80 -19.69 7.60 -10.33
N GLY A 81 -20.04 6.31 -10.50
CA GLY A 81 -19.77 5.53 -11.69
C GLY A 81 -20.40 6.09 -12.98
N PHE A 82 -21.56 6.74 -12.86
CA PHE A 82 -22.22 7.50 -13.93
C PHE A 82 -21.68 8.93 -14.10
N GLY A 83 -20.66 9.31 -13.33
CA GLY A 83 -19.99 10.61 -13.46
C GLY A 83 -20.60 11.72 -12.63
N GLU A 84 -21.44 11.41 -11.64
CA GLU A 84 -21.92 12.40 -10.68
C GLU A 84 -20.79 12.86 -9.75
N GLU A 85 -20.77 14.16 -9.44
CA GLU A 85 -19.78 14.82 -8.57
C GLU A 85 -20.34 15.01 -7.15
N ASP A 86 -19.46 15.24 -6.17
CA ASP A 86 -19.85 15.62 -4.81
C ASP A 86 -20.80 14.61 -4.13
N VAL A 87 -20.62 13.31 -4.41
CA VAL A 87 -21.50 12.26 -3.87
C VAL A 87 -21.05 11.80 -2.47
N LEU A 88 -19.87 11.18 -2.38
CA LEU A 88 -19.27 10.71 -1.11
C LEU A 88 -18.13 11.59 -0.61
N TRP A 89 -17.52 12.36 -1.51
CA TRP A 89 -16.40 13.26 -1.25
C TRP A 89 -16.46 14.39 -2.30
N PRO A 90 -15.95 15.60 -2.01
CA PRO A 90 -15.95 16.68 -3.00
C PRO A 90 -15.27 16.30 -4.32
N GLY A 91 -15.89 16.71 -5.42
CA GLY A 91 -15.49 16.42 -6.79
C GLY A 91 -15.67 14.94 -7.18
N LYS A 92 -14.78 14.47 -8.06
CA LYS A 92 -14.73 13.08 -8.54
C LYS A 92 -13.51 12.36 -7.99
N PRO A 93 -13.61 11.05 -7.68
CA PRO A 93 -12.41 10.26 -7.45
C PRO A 93 -11.54 10.21 -8.72
N LEU A 94 -10.23 10.09 -8.52
CA LEU A 94 -9.29 9.91 -9.63
C LEU A 94 -9.43 8.52 -10.26
N TYR A 95 -9.73 7.52 -9.43
CA TYR A 95 -9.82 6.13 -9.83
C TYR A 95 -10.89 5.38 -9.05
N PHE A 96 -11.36 4.27 -9.62
CA PHE A 96 -11.91 3.18 -8.83
C PHE A 96 -10.88 2.07 -8.66
N CYS A 97 -10.56 1.74 -7.42
CA CYS A 97 -9.86 0.51 -7.10
C CYS A 97 -10.83 -0.67 -7.16
N LYS A 98 -10.60 -1.58 -8.12
CA LYS A 98 -11.38 -2.80 -8.29
C LYS A 98 -10.87 -3.89 -7.37
N THR A 99 -11.75 -4.44 -6.53
CA THR A 99 -11.46 -5.61 -5.69
C THR A 99 -12.30 -6.81 -6.11
N SER A 100 -11.75 -8.01 -5.97
CA SER A 100 -12.49 -9.25 -6.19
C SER A 100 -13.41 -9.49 -4.99
N GLY A 101 -14.67 -9.05 -5.10
CA GLY A 101 -15.70 -9.41 -4.13
C GLY A 101 -16.09 -10.88 -4.29
N THR A 102 -16.31 -11.57 -3.18
CA THR A 102 -16.61 -13.02 -3.15
C THR A 102 -18.10 -13.34 -3.27
N THR A 103 -18.98 -12.33 -3.33
CA THR A 103 -20.45 -12.58 -3.23
C THR A 103 -21.32 -11.72 -4.16
N SER A 104 -20.98 -10.45 -4.42
CA SER A 104 -21.83 -9.51 -5.18
C SER A 104 -21.20 -9.00 -6.50
N GLY A 105 -20.16 -9.66 -6.97
CA GLY A 105 -19.36 -9.22 -8.12
C GLY A 105 -18.19 -8.33 -7.70
N ALA A 106 -17.61 -7.60 -8.66
CA ALA A 106 -16.48 -6.72 -8.38
C ALA A 106 -16.92 -5.49 -7.57
N LYS A 107 -16.19 -5.18 -6.50
CA LYS A 107 -16.38 -3.95 -5.73
C LYS A 107 -15.49 -2.84 -6.31
N TYR A 108 -15.99 -1.62 -6.27
CA TYR A 108 -15.31 -0.43 -6.79
C TYR A 108 -15.14 0.57 -5.65
N ILE A 109 -13.91 0.70 -5.15
CA ILE A 109 -13.58 1.58 -4.04
C ILE A 109 -13.05 2.91 -4.60
N PRO A 110 -13.68 4.06 -4.32
CA PRO A 110 -13.21 5.36 -4.79
C PRO A 110 -11.81 5.70 -4.24
N ILE A 111 -10.89 6.13 -5.11
CA ILE A 111 -9.60 6.70 -4.73
C ILE A 111 -9.59 8.17 -5.11
N THR A 112 -9.60 9.05 -4.13
CA THR A 112 -9.64 10.50 -4.32
C THR A 112 -8.23 11.07 -4.52
N LYS A 113 -8.17 12.35 -4.89
CA LYS A 113 -6.90 13.07 -4.99
C LYS A 113 -6.20 13.17 -3.63
N GLU A 114 -6.98 13.29 -2.56
CA GLU A 114 -6.51 13.41 -1.18
C GLU A 114 -6.09 12.07 -0.59
N SER A 115 -6.77 10.97 -0.93
CA SER A 115 -6.47 9.65 -0.37
C SER A 115 -5.30 8.94 -1.07
N LEU A 116 -5.07 9.22 -2.36
CA LEU A 116 -4.04 8.55 -3.14
C LEU A 116 -2.62 8.71 -2.55
N PRO A 117 -2.15 9.91 -2.14
CA PRO A 117 -0.84 10.07 -1.51
C PRO A 117 -0.67 9.22 -0.25
N ASN A 118 -1.75 8.97 0.50
CA ASN A 118 -1.70 8.24 1.76
C ASN A 118 -1.23 6.79 1.59
N HIS A 119 -1.54 6.15 0.46
CA HIS A 119 -1.03 4.81 0.15
C HIS A 119 0.49 4.80 -0.10
N ILE A 120 1.00 5.81 -0.81
CA ILE A 120 2.42 5.92 -1.15
C ILE A 120 3.24 6.34 0.08
N ASP A 121 2.75 7.35 0.79
CA ASP A 121 3.45 7.93 1.92
C ASP A 121 3.50 6.99 3.11
N SER A 122 2.46 6.17 3.34
CA SER A 122 2.48 5.18 4.41
C SER A 122 3.49 4.05 4.13
N ALA A 123 3.57 3.56 2.90
CA ALA A 123 4.61 2.60 2.51
C ALA A 123 6.02 3.20 2.64
N ARG A 124 6.19 4.48 2.27
CA ARG A 124 7.45 5.21 2.49
C ARG A 124 7.77 5.36 3.97
N ARG A 125 6.79 5.69 4.82
CA ARG A 125 6.95 5.81 6.27
C ARG A 125 7.41 4.49 6.90
N ALA A 126 6.90 3.34 6.42
CA ALA A 126 7.35 2.03 6.86
C ALA A 126 8.85 1.78 6.58
N LEU A 127 9.31 2.08 5.35
CA LEU A 127 10.73 1.97 5.01
C LEU A 127 11.62 2.93 5.81
N LEU A 128 11.12 4.14 6.09
CA LEU A 128 11.83 5.11 6.92
C LEU A 128 11.88 4.66 8.38
N ALA A 129 10.80 4.10 8.94
CA ALA A 129 10.81 3.50 10.26
C ALA A 129 11.86 2.38 10.33
N TYR A 130 11.91 1.52 9.31
CA TYR A 130 12.95 0.50 9.19
C TYR A 130 14.38 1.06 9.23
N ILE A 131 14.65 2.10 8.44
CA ILE A 131 15.96 2.76 8.43
C ILE A 131 16.27 3.39 9.80
N ALA A 132 15.28 4.04 10.42
CA ALA A 132 15.44 4.73 11.69
C ALA A 132 15.76 3.77 12.84
N HIS A 133 15.07 2.63 12.91
CA HIS A 133 15.27 1.67 14.01
C HIS A 133 16.46 0.74 13.77
N SER A 134 16.72 0.31 12.53
CA SER A 134 17.78 -0.67 12.24
C SER A 134 19.11 -0.03 11.89
N GLY A 135 19.12 1.24 11.50
CA GLY A 135 20.29 1.91 10.95
C GLY A 135 20.73 1.39 9.58
N ARG A 136 19.97 0.46 8.97
CA ARG A 136 20.27 -0.14 7.66
C ARG A 136 19.51 0.57 6.56
N ALA A 137 20.25 0.98 5.53
CA ALA A 137 19.72 1.67 4.36
C ALA A 137 20.45 1.25 3.07
N ASP A 138 21.25 0.18 3.11
CA ASP A 138 22.02 -0.35 1.99
C ASP A 138 21.15 -0.83 0.81
N PHE A 139 19.88 -1.17 1.09
CA PHE A 139 18.91 -1.53 0.07
C PHE A 139 18.60 -0.39 -0.90
N VAL A 140 18.81 0.88 -0.52
CA VAL A 140 18.53 2.05 -1.37
C VAL A 140 19.54 2.21 -2.51
N ASP A 141 20.67 1.51 -2.41
CA ASP A 141 21.79 1.62 -3.35
C ASP A 141 21.69 0.64 -4.52
N GLY A 142 20.73 -0.28 -4.50
CA GLY A 142 20.50 -1.26 -5.57
C GLY A 142 19.13 -1.15 -6.22
N LYS A 143 18.74 -2.21 -6.94
CA LYS A 143 17.42 -2.34 -7.55
C LYS A 143 16.39 -2.84 -6.55
N MET A 144 15.16 -2.39 -6.74
CA MET A 144 14.01 -2.73 -5.93
C MET A 144 12.89 -3.24 -6.83
N ILE A 145 12.26 -4.33 -6.45
CA ILE A 145 11.07 -4.84 -7.15
C ILE A 145 9.85 -4.78 -6.23
N PHE A 146 8.71 -4.41 -6.82
CA PHE A 146 7.41 -4.68 -6.26
C PHE A 146 6.64 -5.61 -7.21
N LEU A 147 6.38 -6.85 -6.80
CA LEU A 147 5.52 -7.78 -7.52
C LEU A 147 4.06 -7.34 -7.31
N GLN A 148 3.48 -6.78 -8.36
CA GLN A 148 2.21 -6.06 -8.28
C GLN A 148 1.26 -6.40 -9.43
N GLY A 149 -0.01 -6.01 -9.28
CA GLY A 149 -0.98 -5.98 -10.36
C GLY A 149 -0.58 -5.03 -11.50
N SER A 150 -1.18 -5.25 -12.67
CA SER A 150 -0.93 -4.46 -13.88
C SER A 150 -1.18 -2.95 -13.65
N PRO A 151 -0.27 -2.07 -14.12
CA PRO A 151 -0.47 -0.62 -14.07
C PRO A 151 -1.44 -0.12 -15.15
N VAL A 152 -1.87 -0.98 -16.08
CA VAL A 152 -2.85 -0.63 -17.12
C VAL A 152 -4.21 -0.40 -16.47
N LEU A 153 -4.75 0.79 -16.68
CA LEU A 153 -6.07 1.19 -16.20
C LEU A 153 -7.13 0.91 -17.27
N ASP A 154 -8.28 0.39 -16.84
CA ASP A 154 -9.48 0.37 -17.65
C ASP A 154 -10.09 1.77 -17.70
N LYS A 155 -10.13 2.36 -18.89
CA LYS A 155 -10.64 3.71 -19.16
C LYS A 155 -11.98 3.70 -19.90
N SER A 156 -12.68 2.57 -19.94
CA SER A 156 -13.98 2.44 -20.61
C SER A 156 -15.14 3.14 -19.89
N ARG A 157 -14.92 3.54 -18.62
CA ARG A 157 -15.91 4.18 -17.74
C ARG A 157 -15.56 5.65 -17.50
N HIS A 158 -16.51 6.42 -16.94
CA HIS A 158 -16.31 7.81 -16.56
C HIS A 158 -15.14 8.00 -15.59
N ILE A 159 -14.97 7.06 -14.66
CA ILE A 159 -13.84 7.01 -13.73
C ILE A 159 -12.95 5.82 -14.12
N PRO A 160 -11.66 6.03 -14.42
CA PRO A 160 -10.74 4.94 -14.72
C PRO A 160 -10.62 3.94 -13.56
N SER A 161 -10.50 2.66 -13.85
CA SER A 161 -10.44 1.62 -12.82
C SER A 161 -9.23 0.69 -12.97
N GLY A 162 -8.77 0.13 -11.84
CA GLY A 162 -7.62 -0.76 -11.80
C GLY A 162 -7.43 -1.40 -10.42
N ARG A 163 -6.42 -2.27 -10.28
CA ARG A 163 -6.02 -2.77 -8.95
C ARG A 163 -5.20 -1.71 -8.21
N LEU A 164 -5.29 -1.65 -6.89
CA LEU A 164 -4.60 -0.64 -6.06
C LEU A 164 -3.11 -0.50 -6.41
N SER A 165 -2.38 -1.62 -6.43
CA SER A 165 -0.94 -1.62 -6.72
C SER A 165 -0.61 -1.12 -8.13
N GLY A 166 -1.52 -1.33 -9.09
CA GLY A 166 -1.42 -0.82 -10.46
C GLY A 166 -1.67 0.68 -10.53
N ILE A 167 -2.72 1.16 -9.84
CA ILE A 167 -3.03 2.59 -9.70
C ILE A 167 -1.82 3.31 -9.09
N VAL A 168 -1.33 2.86 -7.93
CA VAL A 168 -0.21 3.47 -7.22
C VAL A 168 1.06 3.50 -8.07
N ALA A 169 1.30 2.50 -8.92
CA ALA A 169 2.48 2.48 -9.77
C ALA A 169 2.54 3.58 -10.83
N ASN A 170 1.39 4.14 -11.23
CA ASN A 170 1.33 5.30 -12.13
C ASN A 170 1.73 6.62 -11.43
N HIS A 171 1.87 6.62 -10.10
CA HIS A 171 2.16 7.81 -9.29
C HIS A 171 3.53 7.77 -8.63
N VAL A 172 4.36 6.78 -8.96
CA VAL A 172 5.74 6.74 -8.47
C VAL A 172 6.56 7.82 -9.20
N PRO A 173 7.18 8.77 -8.49
CA PRO A 173 7.97 9.84 -9.09
C PRO A 173 9.07 9.30 -10.02
N ALA A 174 9.27 9.98 -11.16
CA ALA A 174 10.20 9.52 -12.20
C ALA A 174 11.64 9.30 -11.70
N TYR A 175 12.11 10.10 -10.74
CA TYR A 175 13.44 9.93 -10.16
C TYR A 175 13.61 8.63 -9.37
N LEU A 176 12.52 8.05 -8.83
CA LEU A 176 12.52 6.76 -8.13
C LEU A 176 12.40 5.57 -9.08
N LEU A 177 11.91 5.78 -10.31
CA LEU A 177 11.75 4.70 -11.29
C LEU A 177 13.09 4.09 -11.74
N ARG A 178 14.20 4.84 -11.67
CA ARG A 178 15.53 4.35 -12.11
C ARG A 178 15.99 3.09 -11.38
N ASN A 179 15.62 2.97 -10.11
CA ASN A 179 15.99 1.83 -9.27
C ASN A 179 14.86 0.80 -9.16
N ARG A 180 13.74 0.99 -9.86
CA ARG A 180 12.54 0.17 -9.73
C ARG A 180 12.40 -0.80 -10.90
N MET A 181 12.07 -2.04 -10.58
CA MET A 181 11.80 -3.13 -11.52
C MET A 181 10.38 -3.67 -11.25
N PRO A 182 9.75 -4.36 -12.23
CA PRO A 182 10.17 -4.51 -13.63
C PRO A 182 9.81 -3.26 -14.47
N SER A 183 10.15 -3.30 -15.76
CA SER A 183 9.72 -2.30 -16.75
C SER A 183 8.19 -2.19 -16.83
N PHE A 184 7.68 -1.05 -17.31
CA PHE A 184 6.24 -0.87 -17.51
C PHE A 184 5.64 -1.94 -18.44
N ALA A 185 6.35 -2.32 -19.50
CA ALA A 185 5.93 -3.31 -20.46
C ALA A 185 5.73 -4.69 -19.80
N THR A 186 6.76 -5.16 -19.07
CA THR A 186 6.67 -6.41 -18.31
C THR A 186 5.61 -6.34 -17.22
N ASN A 187 5.48 -5.20 -16.54
CA ASN A 187 4.48 -5.04 -15.49
C ASN A 187 3.03 -5.05 -16.05
N SER A 188 2.85 -4.75 -17.32
CA SER A 188 1.56 -4.69 -18.02
C SER A 188 1.08 -6.05 -18.56
N ILE A 189 1.90 -7.10 -18.49
CA ILE A 189 1.51 -8.45 -18.90
C ILE A 189 0.36 -8.94 -18.02
N THR A 190 -0.73 -9.39 -18.65
CA THR A 190 -1.95 -9.84 -17.96
C THR A 190 -1.82 -11.25 -17.41
N ASP A 191 -1.24 -12.16 -18.19
CA ASP A 191 -1.01 -13.55 -17.75
C ASP A 191 0.06 -13.59 -16.67
N TRP A 192 -0.28 -14.14 -15.51
CA TRP A 192 0.55 -14.07 -14.32
C TRP A 192 1.84 -14.88 -14.45
N GLU A 193 1.78 -16.07 -15.02
CA GLU A 193 2.97 -16.92 -15.19
C GLU A 193 3.94 -16.30 -16.21
N THR A 194 3.43 -15.88 -17.37
CA THR A 194 4.21 -15.17 -18.39
C THR A 194 4.84 -13.90 -17.82
N LYS A 195 4.08 -13.16 -17.00
CA LYS A 195 4.59 -11.97 -16.32
C LYS A 195 5.77 -12.32 -15.41
N VAL A 196 5.65 -13.35 -14.58
CA VAL A 196 6.74 -13.72 -13.66
C VAL A 196 7.97 -14.20 -14.41
N GLU A 197 7.84 -14.94 -15.51
CA GLU A 197 8.98 -15.32 -16.35
C GLU A 197 9.68 -14.10 -16.97
N ALA A 198 8.92 -13.11 -17.45
CA ALA A 198 9.48 -11.87 -17.96
C ALA A 198 10.19 -11.06 -16.85
N ILE A 199 9.62 -11.02 -15.65
CA ILE A 199 10.25 -10.39 -14.47
C ILE A 199 11.56 -11.07 -14.13
N VAL A 200 11.61 -12.41 -14.11
CA VAL A 200 12.85 -13.17 -13.90
C VAL A 200 13.89 -12.78 -14.96
N GLY A 201 13.50 -12.71 -16.23
CA GLY A 201 14.37 -12.28 -17.33
C GLY A 201 14.99 -10.90 -17.12
N GLU A 202 14.21 -9.93 -16.64
CA GLU A 202 14.70 -8.56 -16.39
C GLU A 202 15.55 -8.44 -15.11
N THR A 203 15.30 -9.28 -14.11
CA THR A 203 15.90 -9.11 -12.77
C THR A 203 17.11 -10.00 -12.51
N VAL A 204 17.27 -11.13 -13.21
CA VAL A 204 18.27 -12.17 -12.90
C VAL A 204 19.73 -11.70 -12.92
N ARG A 205 20.03 -10.60 -13.63
CA ARG A 205 21.39 -10.00 -13.70
C ARG A 205 21.54 -8.71 -12.89
N GLU A 206 20.49 -8.29 -12.21
CA GLU A 206 20.45 -7.03 -11.50
C GLU A 206 20.87 -7.19 -10.04
N ASP A 207 21.41 -6.12 -9.46
CA ASP A 207 21.72 -6.03 -8.04
C ASP A 207 20.44 -5.77 -7.22
N MET A 208 19.60 -6.80 -7.08
CA MET A 208 18.34 -6.75 -6.35
C MET A 208 18.58 -6.71 -4.85
N ARG A 209 18.16 -5.61 -4.19
CA ARG A 209 18.38 -5.41 -2.75
C ARG A 209 17.11 -5.33 -1.91
N LEU A 210 16.02 -4.86 -2.51
CA LEU A 210 14.68 -4.86 -1.90
C LEU A 210 13.72 -5.64 -2.80
N ILE A 211 13.06 -6.65 -2.22
CA ILE A 211 12.04 -7.43 -2.91
C ILE A 211 10.75 -7.24 -2.14
N SER A 212 9.69 -6.82 -2.84
CA SER A 212 8.39 -6.56 -2.23
C SER A 212 7.27 -7.25 -2.98
N GLY A 213 6.23 -7.68 -2.26
CA GLY A 213 5.03 -8.27 -2.85
C GLY A 213 4.22 -9.09 -1.87
N ILE A 214 3.11 -9.65 -2.36
CA ILE A 214 2.37 -10.68 -1.63
C ILE A 214 3.27 -11.92 -1.49
N PRO A 215 3.44 -12.51 -0.29
CA PRO A 215 4.30 -13.67 -0.05
C PRO A 215 4.17 -14.79 -1.10
N ALA A 216 2.94 -15.20 -1.45
CA ALA A 216 2.72 -16.24 -2.46
C ALA A 216 3.28 -15.87 -3.86
N TRP A 217 3.17 -14.61 -4.26
CA TRP A 217 3.70 -14.12 -5.54
C TRP A 217 5.22 -14.09 -5.54
N VAL A 218 5.82 -13.67 -4.43
CA VAL A 218 7.27 -13.60 -4.26
C VAL A 218 7.86 -15.02 -4.21
N GLN A 219 7.19 -15.95 -3.52
CA GLN A 219 7.58 -17.35 -3.52
C GLN A 219 7.65 -17.92 -4.94
N MET A 220 6.61 -17.70 -5.74
CA MET A 220 6.59 -18.17 -7.13
C MET A 220 7.72 -17.53 -7.95
N TYR A 221 7.96 -16.23 -7.78
CA TYR A 221 9.09 -15.54 -8.41
C TYR A 221 10.45 -16.15 -8.03
N PHE A 222 10.67 -16.47 -6.75
CA PHE A 222 11.89 -17.15 -6.31
C PHE A 222 12.03 -18.55 -6.91
N GLU A 223 10.95 -19.34 -6.94
CA GLU A 223 10.97 -20.68 -7.53
C GLU A 223 11.32 -20.62 -9.03
N ARG A 224 10.72 -19.69 -9.79
CA ARG A 224 11.06 -19.48 -11.21
C ARG A 224 12.49 -18.97 -11.40
N LEU A 225 12.95 -18.06 -10.54
CA LEU A 225 14.33 -17.53 -10.57
C LEU A 225 15.37 -18.65 -10.37
N LEU A 226 15.15 -19.54 -9.40
CA LEU A 226 16.06 -20.65 -9.12
C LEU A 226 16.02 -21.70 -10.23
N ALA A 227 14.83 -22.03 -10.75
CA ALA A 227 14.69 -22.91 -11.91
C ALA A 227 15.42 -22.37 -13.15
N ARG A 228 15.35 -21.05 -13.39
CA ARG A 228 16.03 -20.38 -14.52
C ARG A 228 17.55 -20.38 -14.38
N THR A 229 18.07 -20.24 -13.17
CA THR A 229 19.51 -20.05 -12.90
C THR A 229 20.24 -21.32 -12.54
N GLY A 230 19.53 -22.35 -12.09
CA GLY A 230 20.12 -23.57 -11.51
C GLY A 230 20.82 -23.35 -10.17
N LYS A 231 20.65 -22.17 -9.54
CA LYS A 231 21.20 -21.87 -8.21
C LYS A 231 20.35 -22.51 -7.12
N ALA A 232 20.96 -22.81 -5.98
CA ALA A 232 20.23 -23.43 -4.87
C ALA A 232 19.41 -22.41 -4.07
N THR A 233 19.88 -21.17 -4.00
CA THR A 233 19.28 -20.13 -3.14
C THR A 233 19.22 -18.77 -3.83
N VAL A 234 18.24 -17.93 -3.46
CA VAL A 234 18.12 -16.56 -4.02
C VAL A 234 19.34 -15.72 -3.67
N LYS A 235 19.97 -15.95 -2.51
CA LYS A 235 21.21 -15.27 -2.12
C LYS A 235 22.41 -15.58 -3.02
N GLU A 236 22.44 -16.72 -3.70
CA GLU A 236 23.46 -16.99 -4.74
C GLU A 236 23.22 -16.17 -6.01
N VAL A 237 21.97 -15.82 -6.31
CA VAL A 237 21.60 -14.99 -7.47
C VAL A 237 21.72 -13.50 -7.12
N PHE A 238 21.24 -13.10 -5.94
CA PHE A 238 21.21 -11.74 -5.42
C PHE A 238 21.93 -11.64 -4.07
N PRO A 239 23.27 -11.56 -4.06
CA PRO A 239 24.06 -11.54 -2.81
C PRO A 239 23.65 -10.40 -1.86
N ASN A 240 23.31 -9.24 -2.42
CA ASN A 240 22.95 -8.03 -1.68
C ASN A 240 21.46 -7.91 -1.34
N PHE A 241 20.64 -8.95 -1.57
CA PHE A 241 19.24 -8.94 -1.15
C PHE A 241 19.13 -8.78 0.37
N SER A 242 18.70 -7.62 0.87
CA SER A 242 18.83 -7.26 2.29
C SER A 242 17.52 -6.84 2.96
N LEU A 243 16.42 -6.67 2.20
CA LEU A 243 15.13 -6.32 2.77
C LEU A 243 13.95 -6.93 1.99
N PHE A 244 13.12 -7.70 2.68
CA PHE A 244 11.84 -8.18 2.16
C PHE A 244 10.67 -7.34 2.68
N VAL A 245 9.80 -6.84 1.80
CA VAL A 245 8.63 -6.03 2.21
C VAL A 245 7.34 -6.68 1.75
N TYR A 246 6.47 -7.06 2.68
CA TYR A 246 5.27 -7.83 2.37
C TYR A 246 4.01 -7.21 2.92
N GLY A 247 2.87 -7.66 2.40
CA GLY A 247 1.55 -7.29 2.87
C GLY A 247 0.46 -8.06 2.13
N GLY A 248 -0.79 -7.83 2.52
CA GLY A 248 -1.98 -8.40 1.88
C GLY A 248 -2.36 -9.81 2.34
N VAL A 249 -1.44 -10.57 2.95
CA VAL A 249 -1.73 -11.85 3.63
C VAL A 249 -0.75 -12.06 4.79
N ASN A 250 -1.13 -12.94 5.73
CA ASN A 250 -0.26 -13.35 6.83
C ASN A 250 1.00 -14.05 6.28
N TYR A 251 2.18 -13.60 6.70
CA TYR A 251 3.47 -14.16 6.27
C TYR A 251 3.89 -15.42 7.03
N ALA A 252 3.37 -15.65 8.24
CA ALA A 252 3.78 -16.78 9.09
C ALA A 252 3.73 -18.15 8.37
N PRO A 253 2.69 -18.49 7.58
CA PRO A 253 2.65 -19.76 6.84
C PRO A 253 3.72 -19.89 5.74
N TYR A 254 4.23 -18.78 5.22
CA TYR A 254 5.20 -18.73 4.12
C TYR A 254 6.65 -18.67 4.61
N ARG A 255 6.88 -18.25 5.87
CA ARG A 255 8.21 -17.92 6.41
C ARG A 255 9.24 -19.03 6.19
N SER A 256 8.96 -20.26 6.60
CA SER A 256 9.91 -21.39 6.50
C SER A 256 10.29 -21.68 5.05
N ARG A 257 9.30 -21.70 4.14
CA ARG A 257 9.55 -21.91 2.71
C ARG A 257 10.35 -20.77 2.10
N MET A 258 10.01 -19.54 2.46
CA MET A 258 10.70 -18.33 1.98
C MET A 258 12.15 -18.28 2.45
N GLU A 259 12.44 -18.54 3.73
CA GLU A 259 13.81 -18.60 4.25
C GLU A 259 14.65 -19.71 3.57
N SER A 260 14.04 -20.87 3.32
CA SER A 260 14.66 -21.96 2.56
C SER A 260 15.01 -21.55 1.12
N LEU A 261 14.09 -20.91 0.39
CA LEU A 261 14.34 -20.41 -0.96
C LEU A 261 15.40 -19.30 -0.97
N ILE A 262 15.36 -18.42 0.02
CA ILE A 262 16.30 -17.31 0.13
C ILE A 262 17.72 -17.82 0.43
N GLY A 263 17.85 -18.88 1.24
CA GLY A 263 19.12 -19.42 1.72
C GLY A 263 19.68 -18.69 2.95
N ALA A 264 18.92 -17.77 3.52
CA ALA A 264 19.26 -17.01 4.72
C ALA A 264 18.01 -16.36 5.32
N SER A 265 18.10 -15.97 6.60
CA SER A 265 17.13 -15.04 7.17
C SER A 265 17.40 -13.63 6.64
N VAL A 266 16.41 -13.05 5.96
CA VAL A 266 16.44 -11.67 5.48
C VAL A 266 15.45 -10.85 6.30
N PRO A 267 15.85 -9.66 6.80
CA PRO A 267 14.94 -8.76 7.49
C PRO A 267 13.69 -8.48 6.66
N SER A 268 12.55 -8.39 7.34
CA SER A 268 11.30 -8.08 6.69
C SER A 268 10.56 -6.91 7.33
N VAL A 269 9.73 -6.25 6.54
CA VAL A 269 8.81 -5.18 6.99
C VAL A 269 7.42 -5.56 6.52
N GLU A 270 6.50 -5.68 7.48
CA GLU A 270 5.09 -5.92 7.20
C GLU A 270 4.34 -4.61 6.93
N LEU A 271 3.50 -4.63 5.89
CA LEU A 271 2.57 -3.57 5.54
C LEU A 271 1.13 -4.12 5.60
N PHE A 272 0.20 -3.31 6.08
CA PHE A 272 -1.23 -3.62 6.07
C PHE A 272 -2.03 -2.62 5.20
N PRO A 273 -1.89 -2.70 3.86
CA PRO A 273 -2.71 -1.90 2.94
C PRO A 273 -4.05 -2.59 2.66
N ALA A 274 -5.08 -1.78 2.46
CA ALA A 274 -6.36 -2.17 1.89
C ALA A 274 -6.70 -1.25 0.70
N SER A 275 -7.71 -1.63 -0.09
CA SER A 275 -8.17 -0.80 -1.21
C SER A 275 -8.85 0.48 -0.73
N GLU A 276 -9.41 0.45 0.46
CA GLU A 276 -10.08 1.54 1.17
C GLU A 276 -9.08 2.51 1.83
N GLY A 277 -7.86 2.05 2.10
CA GLY A 277 -6.85 2.86 2.79
C GLY A 277 -5.65 2.06 3.27
N PHE A 278 -4.56 2.75 3.58
CA PHE A 278 -3.38 2.12 4.18
C PHE A 278 -3.54 2.09 5.70
N ILE A 279 -3.69 0.92 6.31
CA ILE A 279 -4.14 0.83 7.71
C ILE A 279 -2.97 0.95 8.68
N ALA A 280 -1.97 0.08 8.55
CA ALA A 280 -0.87 -0.03 9.49
C ALA A 280 0.41 -0.53 8.83
N TYR A 281 1.55 -0.39 9.51
CA TYR A 281 2.81 -1.00 9.09
C TYR A 281 3.69 -1.35 10.29
N GLN A 282 4.65 -2.23 10.08
CA GLN A 282 5.65 -2.59 11.08
C GLN A 282 6.67 -1.46 11.23
N ASP A 283 6.68 -0.81 12.39
CA ASP A 283 7.60 0.28 12.72
C ASP A 283 8.81 -0.19 13.53
N ARG A 284 8.75 -1.39 14.13
CA ARG A 284 9.83 -2.03 14.89
C ARG A 284 10.03 -3.50 14.52
N SER A 285 11.28 -3.94 14.57
CA SER A 285 11.61 -5.36 14.43
C SER A 285 11.55 -6.09 15.78
N GLY A 286 11.04 -7.33 15.77
CA GLY A 286 11.04 -8.22 16.93
C GLY A 286 9.89 -8.02 17.91
N GLU A 287 8.95 -7.13 17.62
CA GLU A 287 7.69 -6.96 18.35
C GLU A 287 6.54 -7.52 17.50
N ASP A 288 5.58 -8.16 18.16
CA ASP A 288 4.32 -8.56 17.53
C ASP A 288 3.39 -7.34 17.42
N GLY A 289 2.94 -7.02 16.20
CA GLY A 289 1.99 -5.94 15.96
C GLY A 289 2.42 -4.96 14.86
N LEU A 290 1.51 -4.04 14.54
CA LEU A 290 1.72 -3.00 13.53
C LEU A 290 1.29 -1.63 14.09
N LEU A 291 2.01 -0.59 13.71
CA LEU A 291 1.67 0.79 14.01
C LEU A 291 0.50 1.25 13.14
N LEU A 292 -0.65 1.51 13.77
CA LEU A 292 -1.82 2.08 13.11
C LEU A 292 -1.52 3.51 12.62
N VAL A 293 -1.86 3.82 11.36
CA VAL A 293 -1.62 5.14 10.77
C VAL A 293 -2.80 6.06 11.08
N LEU A 294 -2.65 6.93 12.07
CA LEU A 294 -3.76 7.75 12.60
C LEU A 294 -4.02 9.05 11.85
N ASP A 295 -3.16 9.45 10.91
CA ASP A 295 -3.14 10.80 10.33
C ASP A 295 -3.27 10.80 8.80
N ASN A 296 -3.84 9.74 8.21
CA ASN A 296 -3.89 9.54 6.76
C ASN A 296 -5.31 9.65 6.18
N GLY A 297 -6.15 10.49 6.79
CA GLY A 297 -7.52 10.73 6.33
C GLY A 297 -8.51 9.59 6.61
N ILE A 298 -8.16 8.66 7.51
CA ILE A 298 -9.06 7.59 7.96
C ILE A 298 -9.36 7.81 9.44
N TYR A 299 -10.65 7.86 9.77
CA TYR A 299 -11.12 7.80 11.16
C TYR A 299 -11.52 6.36 11.49
N PHE A 300 -10.95 5.79 12.55
CA PHE A 300 -11.12 4.39 12.92
C PHE A 300 -12.15 4.23 14.04
N GLY A 301 -13.12 3.34 13.82
CA GLY A 301 -13.98 2.76 14.84
C GLY A 301 -13.78 1.24 14.89
N PHE A 302 -13.95 0.64 16.07
CA PHE A 302 -13.77 -0.80 16.28
C PHE A 302 -15.07 -1.39 16.83
N VAL A 303 -15.59 -2.40 16.15
CA VAL A 303 -16.73 -3.20 16.64
C VAL A 303 -16.16 -4.27 17.59
N PRO A 304 -16.63 -4.35 18.85
CA PRO A 304 -16.17 -5.34 19.83
C PRO A 304 -16.43 -6.80 19.42
#